data_AF-A0A351CCI4-F1
#
_entry.id   AF-A0A351CCI4-F1
#
_cell.length_a   1.000
_cell.length_b   1.000
_cell.length_c   1.000
_cell.angle_alpha   90.00
_cell.angle_beta   90.00
_cell.angle_gamma   90.00
#
_symmetry.space_group_name_H-M   'P 1'
#
loop_
_entity.id
_entity.type
_entity.pdbx_description
1 polymer ?
#
loop_
_entity_poly.entity_id
_entity_poly.type
_entity_poly.pdbx_seq_one_letter_code
_entity_poly.pdbx_strand_id
1 'polypeptide(L)' 'MSIREDFEKREKGFIAPFGCLSSKSRGRQRDEKACSVRTAFQLDRDRIV' A
#
# COMPACT_ATOMS: atom_id res chain seq x y z
N MET A 1 1.16 15.42 -1.33
CA MET A 1 0.59 14.57 -0.28
C MET A 1 -0.62 13.88 -0.87
N SER A 2 -0.45 12.61 -1.24
CA SER A 2 -1.54 11.79 -1.77
C SER A 2 -2.19 11.00 -0.63
N ILE A 3 -3.49 10.72 -0.71
CA ILE A 3 -4.21 9.95 0.32
C ILE A 3 -3.52 8.60 0.59
N ARG A 4 -2.93 8.00 -0.46
CA ARG A 4 -2.07 6.81 -0.33
C ARG A 4 -0.93 6.99 0.66
N GLU A 5 -0.18 8.10 0.60
CA GLU A 5 0.95 8.37 1.49
C GLU A 5 0.52 8.52 2.94
N ASP A 6 -0.68 9.07 3.19
CA ASP A 6 -1.21 9.21 4.54
C ASP A 6 -1.61 7.85 5.12
N PHE A 7 -2.18 6.95 4.30
CA PHE A 7 -2.42 5.58 4.70
C PHE A 7 -1.12 4.82 5.00
N GLU A 8 -0.12 4.93 4.12
CA GLU A 8 1.20 4.32 4.31
C GLU A 8 1.92 4.83 5.58
N LYS A 9 1.73 6.11 5.95
CA LYS A 9 2.25 6.66 7.20
C LYS A 9 1.51 6.12 8.42
N ARG A 10 0.19 6.03 8.37
CA ARG A 10 -0.61 5.44 9.46
C ARG A 10 -0.25 3.98 9.68
N GLU A 11 -0.04 3.22 8.61
CA GLU A 11 0.43 1.82 8.63
C GLU A 11 1.69 1.64 9.49
N LYS A 12 2.65 2.55 9.42
CA LYS A 12 3.87 2.48 10.25
C LYS A 12 3.62 2.58 11.75
N GLY A 13 2.51 3.20 12.16
CA GLY A 13 2.15 3.38 13.57
C GLY A 13 1.28 2.27 14.14
N PHE A 14 0.44 1.62 13.33
CA PHE A 14 -0.46 0.57 13.80
C PHE A 14 0.04 -0.86 13.50
N ILE A 15 0.85 -1.05 12.45
CA ILE A 15 1.39 -2.35 12.09
C ILE A 15 2.56 -2.67 13.02
N ALA A 16 2.64 -3.91 13.49
CA ALA A 16 3.74 -4.38 14.33
C ALA A 16 5.11 -4.16 13.63
N PRO A 17 6.22 -4.05 14.38
CA PRO A 17 7.56 -3.82 13.79
C PRO A 17 7.98 -4.85 12.74
N PHE A 18 7.45 -6.07 12.83
CA PHE A 18 7.67 -7.19 11.90
C PHE A 18 6.58 -7.35 10.84
N GLY A 19 5.57 -6.48 10.82
CA GLY A 19 4.49 -6.54 9.84
C GLY A 19 4.88 -5.94 8.49
N CYS A 20 4.24 -6.43 7.43
CA CYS A 20 4.49 -5.98 6.07
C CYS A 20 3.80 -4.63 5.80
N LEU A 21 4.59 -3.58 5.59
CA LEU A 21 4.10 -2.25 5.23
C LEU A 21 3.84 -2.16 3.73
N SER A 22 2.73 -1.55 3.31
CA SER A 22 2.44 -1.38 1.87
C SER A 22 3.47 -0.46 1.20
N SER A 23 4.03 0.49 1.95
CA SER A 23 5.11 1.38 1.50
C SER A 23 6.42 0.65 1.21
N LYS A 24 6.62 -0.56 1.74
CA LYS A 24 7.81 -1.40 1.50
C LYS A 24 7.53 -2.52 0.49
N SER A 25 6.41 -2.45 -0.22
CA SER A 25 6.09 -3.43 -1.26
C SER A 25 7.18 -3.42 -2.35
N ARG A 26 7.54 -4.61 -2.85
CA ARG A 26 8.53 -4.78 -3.94
C ARG A 26 7.99 -4.36 -5.31
N GLY A 27 6.77 -3.85 -5.38
CA GLY A 27 6.08 -3.54 -6.63
C GLY A 27 5.38 -4.77 -7.21
N ARG A 28 4.97 -4.65 -8.47
CA ARG A 28 4.26 -5.71 -9.21
C ARG A 28 5.15 -6.24 -10.32
N GLN A 29 4.89 -7.47 -10.78
CA GLN A 29 5.62 -8.06 -11.90
C GLN A 29 5.45 -7.24 -13.19
N ARG A 30 4.30 -6.57 -13.35
CA ARG A 30 4.05 -5.60 -14.42
C ARG A 30 4.09 -4.20 -13.83
N ASP A 31 4.80 -3.30 -14.49
CA ASP A 31 4.78 -1.89 -14.13
C ASP A 31 3.37 -1.34 -14.26
N GLU A 32 2.85 -0.85 -13.14
CA GLU A 32 1.52 -0.27 -13.08
C GLU A 32 1.58 1.02 -12.29
N LYS A 33 0.85 2.03 -12.75
CA LYS A 33 0.81 3.33 -12.09
C LYS A 33 0.18 3.17 -10.71
N ALA A 34 0.90 3.60 -9.68
CA ALA A 34 0.38 3.67 -8.32
C ALA A 34 -0.85 4.59 -8.29
N CYS A 35 -1.93 4.12 -7.65
CA CYS A 35 -3.13 4.92 -7.47
C CYS A 35 -2.87 5.99 -6.39
N SER A 36 -3.38 7.22 -6.56
CA SER A 36 -3.18 8.31 -5.59
C SER A 36 -3.98 8.16 -4.29
N VAL A 37 -4.97 7.26 -4.30
CA VAL A 37 -5.92 7.07 -3.19
C VAL A 37 -5.68 5.77 -2.42
N ARG A 38 -5.47 4.66 -3.15
CA ARG A 38 -5.41 3.31 -2.58
C ARG A 38 -3.98 2.83 -2.41
N THR A 39 -3.69 2.13 -1.31
CA THR A 39 -2.40 1.45 -1.10
C THR A 39 -2.30 0.19 -1.98
N ALA A 40 -1.08 -0.33 -2.14
CA ALA A 40 -0.85 -1.54 -2.95
C ALA A 40 -1.75 -2.71 -2.50
N PHE A 41 -1.83 -2.96 -1.19
CA PHE A 41 -2.65 -4.04 -0.64
C PHE A 41 -4.16 -3.80 -0.76
N GLN A 42 -4.62 -2.55 -0.68
CA GLN A 42 -6.03 -2.23 -0.92
C GLN A 42 -6.42 -2.51 -2.37
N LEU A 43 -5.56 -2.15 -3.33
CA LEU A 43 -5.77 -2.47 -4.75
C LEU A 43 -5.73 -3.97 -5.00
N ASP A 44 -4.83 -4.70 -4.32
CA ASP A 44 -4.77 -6.16 -4.44
C ASP A 44 -6.06 -6.81 -3.90
N ARG A 45 -6.60 -6.31 -2.78
CA ARG A 45 -7.88 -6.75 -2.25
C ARG A 45 -9.03 -6.52 -3.24
N ASP A 46 -9.09 -5.33 -3.84
CA ASP A 46 -10.14 -5.00 -4.81
C ASP A 46 -10.07 -5.86 -6.10
N ARG A 47 -8.91 -6.46 -6.41
CA ARG A 47 -8.75 -7.37 -7.56
C ARG A 47 -9.23 -8.79 -7.31
N ILE A 48 -9.26 -9.20 -6.03
CA ILE A 48 -9.61 -10.57 -5.64
C ILE A 48 -11.13 -10.75 -5.55
N VAL A 49 -11.87 -9.69 -5.25
CA VAL A 49 -13.35 -9.69 -5.14
C VAL A 49 -13.98 -9.89 -6.53
#